data_AF-A0A5K7WYP8-F1
#
_entry.id   AF-A0A5K7WYP8-F1
#
_cell.length_a   1.000
_cell.length_b   1.000
_cell.length_c   1.000
_cell.angle_alpha   90.00
_cell.angle_beta   90.00
_cell.angle_gamma   90.00
#
_symmetry.space_group_name_H-M   'P 1'
#
loop_
_entity.id
_entity.type
_entity.pdbx_description
1 polymer ?
#
loop_
_entity_poly.entity_id
_entity_poly.type
_entity_poly.pdbx_seq_one_letter_code
_entity_poly.pdbx_strand_id
1 'polypeptide(L)' 'MKRKINGVFILETSHLKRRAIEKKLYRFVQFTLLFIASIAGGLALKNIFNYSMIMGLGLGIVFLLCAVFVAGKYKQ' A
#
# COMPACT_ATOMS: atom_id res chain seq x y z
N MET A 1 9.14 -7.51 -40.37
CA MET A 1 8.88 -8.80 -39.72
C MET A 1 9.98 -9.08 -38.68
N LYS A 2 9.83 -8.60 -37.43
CA LYS A 2 10.85 -8.75 -36.37
C LYS A 2 10.65 -10.09 -35.65
N ARG A 3 11.47 -11.10 -35.97
CA ARG A 3 11.54 -12.34 -35.19
C ARG A 3 12.33 -12.06 -33.90
N LYS A 4 11.62 -11.82 -32.79
CA LYS A 4 12.21 -11.73 -31.45
C LYS A 4 12.42 -13.14 -30.94
N ILE A 5 13.68 -13.47 -30.69
CA ILE A 5 14.18 -14.77 -30.24
C ILE A 5 13.56 -15.07 -28.87
N ASN A 6 12.99 -16.25 -28.68
CA ASN A 6 12.17 -16.63 -27.51
C ASN A 6 12.77 -16.21 -26.15
N GLY A 7 14.09 -16.22 -25.97
CA GLY A 7 14.74 -15.79 -24.71
C GLY A 7 14.68 -14.28 -24.42
N VAL A 8 14.79 -13.41 -25.44
CA VAL A 8 14.79 -11.94 -25.27
C VAL A 8 13.39 -11.41 -24.98
N PHE A 9 12.34 -12.12 -25.40
CA PHE A 9 10.96 -11.77 -25.07
C PHE A 9 10.64 -12.07 -23.60
N ILE A 10 11.15 -13.17 -23.04
CA ILE A 10 10.98 -13.54 -21.62
C ILE A 10 11.70 -12.56 -20.67
N LEU A 11 12.88 -12.05 -21.06
CA LEU A 11 13.59 -11.05 -20.27
C LEU A 11 12.84 -9.71 -20.19
N GLU A 12 12.20 -9.30 -21.30
CA GLU A 12 11.42 -8.06 -21.33
C GLU A 12 10.11 -8.18 -20.54
N THR A 13 9.40 -9.32 -20.66
CA THR A 13 8.17 -9.57 -19.90
C THR A 13 8.43 -9.74 -18.40
N SER A 14 9.56 -10.33 -18.00
CA SER A 14 9.95 -10.41 -16.58
C SER A 14 10.38 -9.06 -16.00
N HIS A 15 11.03 -8.20 -16.79
CA HIS A 15 11.37 -6.84 -16.37
C HIS A 15 10.12 -5.93 -16.27
N LEU A 16 9.16 -6.06 -17.19
CA LEU A 16 7.87 -5.37 -17.12
C LEU A 16 7.04 -5.84 -15.91
N LYS A 17 7.05 -7.15 -15.63
CA LYS A 17 6.36 -7.75 -14.48
C LYS A 17 6.99 -7.33 -13.14
N ARG A 18 8.33 -7.20 -13.07
CA ARG A 18 9.01 -6.59 -11.91
C ARG A 18 8.50 -5.18 -11.65
N ARG A 19 8.44 -4.31 -12.67
CA ARG A 19 7.98 -2.92 -12.47
C ARG A 19 6.51 -2.84 -12.03
N ALA A 20 5.67 -3.77 -12.46
CA ALA A 20 4.27 -3.82 -12.02
C ALA A 20 4.14 -4.26 -10.56
N ILE A 21 4.98 -5.21 -10.11
CA ILE A 21 5.02 -5.67 -8.72
C ILE A 21 5.60 -4.59 -7.80
N GLU A 22 6.65 -3.88 -8.24
CA GLU A 22 7.24 -2.74 -7.53
C GLU A 22 6.18 -1.67 -7.25
N LYS A 23 5.41 -1.25 -8.27
CA LYS A 23 4.33 -0.27 -8.09
C LYS A 23 3.25 -0.74 -7.10
N LYS A 24 2.96 -2.04 -7.09
CA LYS A 24 1.97 -2.64 -6.17
C LYS A 24 2.49 -2.68 -4.73
N LEU A 25 3.78 -3.02 -4.56
CA LEU A 25 4.45 -3.07 -3.26
C LEU A 25 4.62 -1.67 -2.67
N TYR A 26 5.04 -0.68 -3.46
CA TYR A 26 5.16 0.71 -3.03
C TYR A 26 3.85 1.26 -2.47
N ARG A 27 2.73 0.97 -3.14
CA ARG A 27 1.40 1.40 -2.69
C ARG A 27 1.01 0.74 -1.36
N PHE A 28 1.35 -0.52 -1.16
CA PHE A 28 1.09 -1.24 0.09
C PHE A 28 1.98 -0.71 1.23
N VAL A 29 3.25 -0.46 0.95
CA VAL A 29 4.24 0.06 1.91
C VAL A 29 3.87 1.46 2.40
N GLN A 30 3.50 2.37 1.49
CA GLN A 30 3.06 3.73 1.87
C GLN A 30 1.86 3.70 2.82
N PHE A 31 0.93 2.79 2.57
CA PHE A 31 -0.27 2.65 3.36
C PHE A 31 0.01 2.09 4.77
N THR A 32 0.87 1.08 4.86
CA THR A 32 1.32 0.53 6.14
C THR A 32 2.10 1.55 6.96
N LEU A 33 2.97 2.36 6.34
CA LEU A 33 3.71 3.43 7.02
C LEU A 33 2.78 4.49 7.60
N LEU A 34 1.76 4.92 6.84
CA LEU A 34 0.74 5.88 7.32
C LEU A 34 -0.10 5.28 8.47
N PHE A 35 -0.43 4.00 8.40
CA PHE A 35 -1.14 3.30 9.47
C PHE A 35 -0.33 3.26 10.77
N ILE A 36 0.95 2.88 10.68
CA ILE A 36 1.86 2.84 11.83
C ILE A 36 2.06 4.24 12.40
N ALA A 37 2.24 5.26 11.55
CA ALA A 37 2.38 6.65 11.99
C ALA A 37 1.12 7.17 12.70
N SER A 38 -0.07 6.81 12.24
CA SER A 38 -1.34 7.18 12.88
C SER A 38 -1.52 6.52 14.25
N ILE A 39 -1.25 5.21 14.34
CA ILE A 39 -1.30 4.47 15.61
C ILE A 39 -0.24 5.02 16.58
N ALA A 40 0.98 5.26 16.11
CA ALA A 40 2.07 5.83 16.90
C ALA A 40 1.75 7.25 17.37
N GLY A 41 1.13 8.08 16.53
CA GLY A 41 0.65 9.42 16.91
C GLY A 41 -0.46 9.37 17.96
N GLY A 42 -1.43 8.46 17.79
CA GLY A 42 -2.49 8.23 18.78
C GLY A 42 -1.95 7.71 20.12
N LEU A 43 -0.89 6.90 20.08
CA LEU A 43 -0.19 6.38 21.25
C LEU A 43 0.69 7.45 21.92
N ALA A 44 1.33 8.33 21.14
CA ALA A 44 2.15 9.43 21.64
C ALA A 44 1.33 10.47 22.42
N LEU A 45 0.09 10.72 22.00
CA LEU A 45 -0.85 11.60 22.73
C LEU A 45 -1.55 10.92 23.92
N LYS A 46 -1.34 9.61 24.15
CA LYS A 46 -2.00 8.83 25.21
C LYS A 46 -1.75 9.41 26.62
N ASN A 47 -0.63 10.10 26.83
CA ASN A 47 -0.28 10.67 28.13
C ASN A 47 -1.04 11.97 28.45
N ILE A 48 -1.71 12.57 27.46
CA ILE A 48 -2.39 13.88 27.59
C ILE A 48 -3.91 13.73 27.36
N PHE A 49 -4.33 12.82 26.46
CA PHE A 49 -5.75 12.58 26.16
C PHE A 49 -6.11 11.10 26.28
N ASN A 50 -6.97 10.78 27.25
CA ASN A 50 -7.54 9.43 27.43
C ASN A 50 -8.33 8.96 26.20
N TYR A 51 -8.84 9.91 25.40
CA TYR A 51 -9.55 9.66 24.14
C TYR A 51 -8.64 9.44 22.91
N SER A 52 -7.32 9.66 23.05
CA SER A 52 -6.39 9.65 21.90
C SER A 52 -6.28 8.27 21.23
N MET A 53 -6.46 7.21 22.01
CA MET A 53 -6.38 5.84 21.50
C MET A 53 -7.54 5.53 20.53
N ILE A 54 -8.73 6.09 20.77
CA ILE A 54 -9.89 5.93 19.88
C ILE A 54 -9.67 6.69 18.56
N MET A 55 -9.00 7.85 18.61
CA MET A 55 -8.70 8.66 17.43
C MET A 55 -7.66 7.96 16.54
N GLY A 56 -6.63 7.36 17.13
CA GLY A 56 -5.63 6.57 16.39
C GLY A 56 -6.24 5.35 15.70
N LEU A 57 -7.14 4.63 16.39
CA LEU A 57 -7.90 3.50 15.82
C LEU A 57 -8.89 3.97 14.74
N GLY A 58 -9.59 5.08 14.97
CA GLY A 58 -10.55 5.66 14.04
C GLY A 58 -9.90 6.04 12.71
N LEU A 59 -8.79 6.79 12.76
CA LEU A 59 -8.03 7.12 11.55
C LEU A 59 -7.47 5.86 10.87
N GLY A 60 -6.98 4.88 11.63
CA GLY A 60 -6.47 3.61 11.10
C GLY A 60 -7.52 2.83 10.31
N ILE A 61 -8.75 2.75 10.82
CA ILE A 61 -9.88 2.06 10.17
C ILE A 61 -10.33 2.79 8.90
N VAL A 62 -10.42 4.14 8.95
CA VAL A 62 -10.77 4.95 7.77
C VAL A 62 -9.73 4.79 6.68
N PHE A 63 -8.44 4.78 7.06
CA PHE A 63 -7.37 4.49 6.11
C PHE A 63 -7.64 3.12 5.50
N LEU A 64 -7.71 2.06 6.31
CA LEU A 64 -7.90 0.66 5.89
C LEU A 64 -9.07 0.47 4.91
N LEU A 65 -10.22 1.08 5.19
CA LEU A 65 -11.39 1.08 4.29
C LEU A 65 -11.04 1.67 2.92
N CYS A 66 -10.32 2.79 2.90
CA CYS A 66 -9.91 3.47 1.67
C CYS A 66 -8.95 2.61 0.84
N ALA A 67 -7.99 1.88 1.45
CA ALA A 67 -7.15 0.92 0.71
C ALA A 67 -7.97 -0.19 0.09
N VAL A 68 -8.86 -0.81 0.86
CA VAL A 68 -9.69 -1.93 0.37
C VAL A 68 -10.59 -1.44 -0.76
N PHE A 69 -11.13 -0.22 -0.65
CA PHE A 69 -11.97 0.38 -1.69
C PHE A 69 -11.20 0.62 -2.99
N VAL A 70 -10.00 1.20 -2.91
CA VAL A 70 -9.11 1.41 -4.08
C VAL A 70 -8.63 0.07 -4.67
N ALA A 71 -8.33 -0.92 -3.83
CA ALA A 71 -7.93 -2.25 -4.27
C ALA A 71 -9.08 -3.02 -4.94
N GLY A 72 -10.30 -2.87 -4.45
CA GLY A 72 -11.51 -3.45 -5.04
C GLY A 72 -11.86 -2.82 -6.39
N LYS A 73 -11.72 -1.50 -6.52
CA LYS A 73 -11.94 -0.77 -7.78
C LYS A 73 -10.92 -1.11 -8.88
N TYR A 74 -9.75 -1.64 -8.54
CA TYR A 74 -8.74 -2.08 -9.51
C TYR A 74 -8.99 -3.49 -10.07
N LYS A 75 -9.97 -4.20 -9.51
CA LYS A 75 -10.29 -5.60 -9.84
C LYS A 75 -11.60 -5.76 -10.61
N GLN A 76 -12.33 -4.65 -10.82
CA GLN A 76 -13.56 -4.57 -11.60
C GLN A 76 -13.31 -3.76 -12.86
#